data_AF-A0A9N9D782-F1
#
_entry.id   AF-A0A9N9D782-F1
#
_cell.length_a   1.000
_cell.length_b   1.000
_cell.length_c   1.000
_cell.angle_alpha   90.00
_cell.angle_beta   90.00
_cell.angle_gamma   90.00
#
_symmetry.space_group_name_H-M   'P 1'
#
loop_
_entity.id
_entity.type
_entity.pdbx_description
1 polymer ?
#
loop_
_entity_poly.entity_id
_entity_poly.type
_entity_poly.pdbx_seq_one_letter_code
_entity_poly.pdbx_strand_id
1 'polypeptide(L)'
;MIQTEIKDEFPESIEGFGYHFNEEGQLRDIKTNERFEFYVKPDDNSYNQTRYERLGEAIGEYIENELVTNEDALECQNLLLIIQGSGVVRPGQWARRVIINDCLELGTMYPYIQKAQELNWGIIVFNPNENYRAIIKDGEVIKRESVRGSESPQKHCIYVWNNFVTKAKAEKILVMGYSFGGINITCLMDEF
;
A
#
# COMPACT_ATOMS: atom_id res chain seq x y z
N MET A 1 -15.49 40.77 -6.71
CA MET A 1 -15.01 39.99 -5.55
C MET A 1 -14.78 38.59 -6.03
N ILE A 2 -13.52 38.14 -6.06
CA ILE A 2 -13.17 36.76 -6.38
C ILE A 2 -13.42 35.99 -5.08
N GLN A 3 -14.43 35.12 -5.05
CA GLN A 3 -14.57 34.14 -3.97
C GLN A 3 -13.41 33.16 -4.16
N THR A 4 -12.40 33.27 -3.31
CA THR A 4 -11.40 32.23 -3.12
C THR A 4 -12.16 31.02 -2.59
N GLU A 5 -12.34 29.98 -3.40
CA GLU A 5 -12.81 28.67 -2.93
C GLU A 5 -11.87 28.25 -1.80
N ILE A 6 -12.39 28.18 -0.57
CA ILE A 6 -11.69 27.55 0.54
C ILE A 6 -11.65 26.07 0.16
N LYS A 7 -10.52 25.62 -0.37
CA LYS A 7 -10.25 24.21 -0.58
C LYS A 7 -10.36 23.56 0.80
N ASP A 8 -11.32 22.66 1.01
CA ASP A 8 -11.45 21.97 2.28
C ASP A 8 -10.09 21.33 2.63
N GLU A 9 -9.45 21.83 3.69
CA GLU A 9 -8.21 21.26 4.19
C GLU A 9 -8.55 19.98 4.93
N PHE A 10 -8.09 18.85 4.38
CA PHE A 10 -8.24 17.55 5.01
C PHE A 10 -6.99 17.20 5.83
N PRO A 11 -7.14 16.51 6.96
CA PRO A 11 -6.01 15.98 7.72
C PRO A 11 -5.17 14.97 6.93
N GLU A 12 -3.96 14.69 7.40
CA GLU A 12 -3.05 13.70 6.80
C GLU A 12 -2.99 12.39 7.61
N SER A 13 -3.45 12.38 8.87
CA SER A 13 -3.43 11.18 9.73
C SER A 13 -4.83 10.63 10.02
N ILE A 14 -4.92 9.33 10.31
CA ILE A 14 -6.17 8.64 10.66
C ILE A 14 -6.82 9.31 11.89
N GLU A 15 -6.01 9.67 12.89
CA GLU A 15 -6.47 10.35 14.10
C GLU A 15 -6.96 11.76 13.80
N GLY A 16 -6.35 12.45 12.84
CA GLY A 16 -6.81 13.75 12.36
C GLY A 16 -8.21 13.70 11.75
N PHE A 17 -8.57 12.58 11.11
CA PHE A 17 -9.94 12.31 10.66
C PHE A 17 -10.89 11.88 11.78
N GLY A 18 -10.41 11.73 13.01
CA GLY A 18 -11.19 11.32 14.17
C GLY A 18 -11.32 9.80 14.33
N TYR A 19 -10.48 9.01 13.66
CA TYR A 19 -10.55 7.55 13.71
C TYR A 19 -9.28 6.90 14.28
N HIS A 20 -9.39 5.64 14.66
CA HIS A 20 -8.28 4.76 14.98
C HIS A 20 -8.63 3.31 14.58
N PHE A 21 -7.64 2.43 14.51
CA PHE A 21 -7.89 0.99 14.45
C PHE A 21 -7.94 0.42 15.88
N ASN A 22 -8.97 -0.36 16.20
CA ASN A 22 -9.08 -1.06 17.48
C ASN A 22 -8.25 -2.36 17.49
N GLU A 23 -8.28 -3.11 18.59
CA GLU A 23 -7.56 -4.39 18.73
C GLU A 23 -8.00 -5.47 17.72
N GLU A 24 -9.22 -5.38 17.19
CA GLU A 24 -9.74 -6.25 16.12
C GLU A 24 -9.35 -5.76 14.71
N GLY A 25 -8.55 -4.70 14.61
CA GLY A 25 -8.14 -4.08 13.35
C GLY A 25 -9.25 -3.34 12.61
N GLN A 26 -10.34 -2.96 13.30
CA GLN A 26 -11.48 -2.28 12.71
C GLN A 26 -11.36 -0.76 12.87
N LEU A 27 -11.69 0.00 11.82
CA LEU A 27 -11.66 1.46 11.89
C LEU A 27 -12.84 1.99 12.72
N ARG A 28 -12.56 2.74 13.79
CA ARG A 28 -13.55 3.21 14.77
C ARG A 28 -13.36 4.68 15.10
N ASP A 29 -14.47 5.40 15.24
CA ASP A 29 -14.46 6.78 15.72
C ASP A 29 -13.83 6.83 17.12
N ILE A 30 -12.89 7.74 17.34
CA ILE A 30 -12.12 7.86 18.59
C ILE A 30 -13.03 8.15 19.79
N LYS A 31 -14.14 8.86 19.60
CA LYS A 31 -15.02 9.32 20.68
C LYS A 31 -16.20 8.39 20.90
N THR A 32 -16.83 7.93 19.82
CA THR A 32 -18.08 7.15 19.88
C THR A 32 -17.88 5.66 19.72
N ASN A 33 -16.72 5.23 19.21
CA ASN A 33 -16.45 3.85 18.81
C ASN A 33 -17.41 3.33 17.71
N GLU A 34 -18.06 4.23 16.98
CA GLU A 34 -18.91 3.87 15.84
C GLU A 34 -18.07 3.56 14.59
N ARG A 35 -18.71 2.92 13.60
CA ARG A 35 -18.10 2.63 12.31
C ARG A 35 -17.94 3.90 11.48
N PHE A 36 -17.13 3.82 10.42
CA PHE A 36 -16.97 4.91 9.46
C PHE A 36 -18.31 5.37 8.87
N GLU A 37 -18.58 6.67 8.99
CA GLU A 37 -19.72 7.33 8.35
C GLU A 37 -19.26 8.04 7.07
N PHE A 38 -19.85 7.68 5.93
CA PHE A 38 -19.52 8.27 4.63
C PHE A 38 -20.25 9.61 4.42
N TYR A 39 -21.54 9.70 4.75
CA TYR A 39 -22.39 10.85 4.46
C TYR A 39 -22.40 11.86 5.62
N VAL A 40 -21.24 12.44 5.92
CA VAL A 40 -21.12 13.47 6.97
C VAL A 40 -21.67 14.83 6.53
N LYS A 41 -21.66 15.12 5.23
CA LYS A 41 -22.37 16.25 4.60
C LYS A 41 -23.34 15.70 3.55
N PRO A 42 -24.61 15.40 3.90
CA PRO A 42 -25.54 14.70 2.99
C PRO A 42 -25.72 15.37 1.62
N ASP A 43 -25.66 16.70 1.56
CA ASP A 43 -25.84 17.48 0.34
C ASP A 43 -24.54 17.74 -0.44
N ASP A 44 -23.39 17.27 0.07
CA ASP A 44 -22.07 17.52 -0.52
C ASP A 44 -21.32 16.21 -0.79
N ASN A 45 -21.72 15.55 -1.88
CA ASN A 45 -21.09 14.31 -2.34
C ASN A 45 -19.60 14.50 -2.68
N SER A 46 -19.21 15.68 -3.17
CA SER A 46 -17.82 15.98 -3.52
C SER A 46 -16.93 15.98 -2.28
N TYR A 47 -17.40 16.64 -1.21
CA TYR A 47 -16.73 16.63 0.08
C TYR A 47 -16.62 15.22 0.66
N ASN A 48 -17.72 14.45 0.70
CA ASN A 48 -17.71 13.10 1.27
C ASN A 48 -16.76 12.17 0.51
N GLN A 49 -16.77 12.25 -0.82
CA GLN A 49 -15.86 11.49 -1.67
C GLN A 49 -14.40 11.88 -1.42
N THR A 50 -14.10 13.18 -1.38
CA THR A 50 -12.73 13.66 -1.11
C THR A 50 -12.27 13.24 0.28
N ARG A 51 -13.12 13.36 1.31
CA ARG A 51 -12.84 12.89 2.68
C ARG A 51 -12.50 11.41 2.70
N TYR A 52 -13.30 10.59 2.03
CA TYR A 52 -13.07 9.15 1.93
C TYR A 52 -11.74 8.82 1.23
N GLU A 53 -11.42 9.55 0.16
CA GLU A 53 -10.15 9.39 -0.56
C GLU A 53 -8.95 9.74 0.31
N ARG A 54 -9.00 10.89 1.01
CA ARG A 54 -7.92 11.36 1.88
C ARG A 54 -7.71 10.49 3.12
N LEU A 55 -8.80 10.04 3.76
CA LEU A 55 -8.70 9.03 4.82
C LEU A 55 -8.08 7.73 4.30
N GLY A 56 -8.43 7.34 3.07
CA GLY A 56 -7.83 6.19 2.39
C GLY A 56 -6.34 6.34 2.07
N GLU A 57 -5.86 7.56 1.85
CA GLU A 57 -4.43 7.87 1.71
C GLU A 57 -3.72 7.69 3.07
N ALA A 58 -4.26 8.29 4.14
CA ALA A 58 -3.74 8.17 5.50
C ALA A 58 -3.66 6.72 5.99
N ILE A 59 -4.71 5.93 5.74
CA ILE A 59 -4.73 4.49 6.03
C ILE A 59 -3.65 3.76 5.24
N GLY A 60 -3.44 4.13 3.98
CA GLY A 60 -2.40 3.51 3.18
C GLY A 60 -1.00 3.78 3.71
N GLU A 61 -0.72 4.99 4.18
CA GLU A 61 0.56 5.34 4.78
C GLU A 61 0.78 4.64 6.12
N TYR A 62 -0.26 4.57 6.96
CA TYR A 62 -0.25 3.74 8.16
C TYR A 62 0.13 2.29 7.83
N ILE A 63 -0.50 1.70 6.80
CA ILE A 63 -0.23 0.31 6.43
C ILE A 63 1.19 0.11 5.93
N GLU A 64 1.65 0.99 5.06
CA GLU A 64 3.00 0.94 4.48
C GLU A 64 4.09 1.07 5.55
N ASN A 65 3.90 1.95 6.54
CA ASN A 65 4.84 2.13 7.65
C ASN A 65 4.91 0.91 8.58
N GLU A 66 3.83 0.16 8.71
CA GLU A 66 3.78 -1.09 9.48
C GLU A 66 4.34 -2.30 8.71
N LEU A 67 4.62 -2.17 7.41
CA LEU A 67 5.27 -3.24 6.66
C LEU A 67 6.71 -3.43 7.17
N VAL A 68 6.90 -4.46 7.97
CA VAL A 68 8.20 -4.80 8.55
C VAL A 68 9.17 -5.21 7.44
N THR A 69 10.30 -4.50 7.36
CA THR A 69 11.47 -4.97 6.61
C THR A 69 12.19 -6.02 7.43
N ASN A 70 12.22 -7.26 6.95
CA ASN A 70 13.09 -8.28 7.51
C ASN A 70 14.51 -8.02 6.96
N GLU A 71 15.40 -7.43 7.78
CA GLU A 71 16.76 -7.06 7.37
C GLU A 71 17.57 -8.27 6.87
N ASP A 72 17.25 -9.47 7.37
CA ASP A 72 17.82 -10.76 7.00
C ASP A 72 16.91 -11.60 6.09
N ALA A 73 15.95 -10.97 5.38
CA ALA A 73 15.02 -11.69 4.50
C ALA A 73 15.74 -12.55 3.46
N LEU A 74 16.88 -12.08 2.95
CA LEU A 74 17.68 -12.79 1.94
C LEU A 74 18.46 -13.97 2.52
N GLU A 75 18.60 -14.07 3.84
CA GLU A 75 19.28 -15.15 4.54
C GLU A 75 18.34 -16.32 4.88
N CYS A 76 17.02 -16.09 4.78
CA CYS A 76 16.00 -17.07 5.10
C CYS A 76 15.94 -18.22 4.08
N GLN A 77 15.61 -19.43 4.56
CA GLN A 77 15.49 -20.63 3.72
C GLN A 77 14.19 -20.67 2.89
N ASN A 78 13.16 -19.95 3.33
CA ASN A 78 11.90 -19.78 2.61
C ASN A 78 11.65 -18.28 2.43
N LEU A 79 11.16 -17.89 1.25
CA LEU A 79 10.93 -16.50 0.88
C LEU A 79 9.49 -16.32 0.37
N LEU A 80 8.76 -15.38 0.95
CA LEU A 80 7.48 -14.91 0.44
C LEU A 80 7.69 -13.62 -0.37
N LEU A 81 7.35 -13.69 -1.65
CA LEU A 81 7.30 -12.53 -2.54
C LEU A 81 5.86 -12.07 -2.66
N ILE A 82 5.60 -10.79 -2.38
CA ILE A 82 4.26 -10.21 -2.53
C ILE A 82 4.29 -9.12 -3.60
N ILE A 83 3.45 -9.27 -4.62
CA ILE A 83 3.34 -8.35 -5.74
C ILE A 83 1.93 -7.75 -5.75
N GLN A 84 1.83 -6.48 -5.39
CA GLN A 84 0.56 -5.75 -5.40
C GLN A 84 0.00 -5.54 -6.82
N GLY A 85 -1.28 -5.18 -6.86
CA GLY A 85 -1.97 -4.77 -8.09
C GLY A 85 -1.63 -3.36 -8.54
N SER A 86 -2.28 -2.92 -9.61
CA SER A 86 -2.16 -1.55 -10.14
C SER A 86 -3.12 -0.57 -9.42
N GLY A 87 -2.85 0.72 -9.56
CA GLY A 87 -3.75 1.78 -9.09
C GLY A 87 -3.25 2.51 -7.86
N VAL A 88 -4.18 3.06 -7.09
CA VAL A 88 -3.93 4.03 -6.00
C VAL A 88 -3.73 3.40 -4.63
N VAL A 89 -3.80 2.06 -4.52
CA VAL A 89 -3.54 1.36 -3.26
C VAL A 89 -2.04 1.23 -3.04
N ARG A 90 -1.59 1.54 -1.82
CA ARG A 90 -0.19 1.39 -1.39
C ARG A 90 0.15 -0.09 -1.15
N PRO A 91 1.44 -0.46 -1.13
CA PRO A 91 1.87 -1.77 -0.68
C PRO A 91 1.22 -2.16 0.64
N GLY A 92 0.85 -3.42 0.80
CA GLY A 92 0.15 -3.91 1.99
C GLY A 92 -1.38 -3.96 1.87
N GLN A 93 -2.00 -3.28 0.90
CA GLN A 93 -3.47 -3.21 0.78
C GLN A 93 -4.04 -4.10 -0.33
N TRP A 94 -5.19 -4.73 -0.05
CA TRP A 94 -6.04 -5.38 -1.06
C TRP A 94 -7.20 -4.49 -1.50
N ALA A 95 -7.88 -3.87 -0.53
CA ALA A 95 -9.06 -3.07 -0.80
C ALA A 95 -9.34 -2.06 0.31
N ARG A 96 -9.20 -0.76 -0.02
CA ARG A 96 -9.54 0.36 0.88
C ARG A 96 -10.94 0.24 1.48
N ARG A 97 -11.93 -0.14 0.65
CA ARG A 97 -13.33 -0.27 1.10
C ARG A 97 -13.48 -1.35 2.18
N VAL A 98 -12.76 -2.48 2.05
CA VAL A 98 -12.79 -3.56 3.05
C VAL A 98 -12.11 -3.10 4.33
N ILE A 99 -10.95 -2.44 4.24
CA ILE A 99 -10.23 -1.90 5.40
C ILE A 99 -11.11 -0.93 6.21
N ILE A 100 -11.78 -0.01 5.53
CA ILE A 100 -12.60 1.04 6.17
C ILE A 100 -13.88 0.47 6.80
N ASN A 101 -14.54 -0.49 6.15
CA ASN A 101 -15.88 -0.95 6.59
C ASN A 101 -15.86 -2.23 7.42
N ASP A 102 -14.83 -3.06 7.25
CA ASP A 102 -14.62 -4.31 7.97
C ASP A 102 -13.39 -4.20 8.88
N CYS A 103 -12.21 -4.65 8.43
CA CYS A 103 -10.98 -4.61 9.21
C CYS A 103 -9.71 -4.74 8.36
N LEU A 104 -8.56 -4.49 8.99
CA LEU A 104 -7.22 -4.69 8.45
C LEU A 104 -7.01 -6.14 8.00
N GLU A 105 -7.37 -7.12 8.83
CA GLU A 105 -7.19 -8.57 8.55
C GLU A 105 -7.71 -8.97 7.16
N LEU A 106 -8.92 -8.53 6.80
CA LEU A 106 -9.55 -8.87 5.52
C LEU A 106 -9.08 -7.96 4.37
N GLY A 107 -8.67 -6.75 4.70
CA GLY A 107 -8.36 -5.70 3.74
C GLY A 107 -6.88 -5.60 3.35
N THR A 108 -5.98 -6.29 4.05
CA THR A 108 -4.52 -6.12 3.92
C THR A 108 -3.75 -7.44 3.80
N MET A 109 -2.45 -7.31 3.52
CA MET A 109 -1.48 -8.40 3.48
C MET A 109 -1.06 -8.90 4.87
N TYR A 110 -1.49 -8.23 5.95
CA TYR A 110 -1.02 -8.51 7.31
C TYR A 110 -1.10 -9.97 7.74
N PRO A 111 -2.20 -10.72 7.48
CA PRO A 111 -2.29 -12.10 7.94
C PRO A 111 -1.19 -12.98 7.30
N TYR A 112 -0.85 -12.69 6.04
CA TYR A 112 0.20 -13.40 5.31
C TYR A 112 1.60 -13.03 5.79
N ILE A 113 1.83 -11.74 6.07
CA ILE A 113 3.10 -11.24 6.60
C ILE A 113 3.34 -11.80 8.00
N GLN A 114 2.35 -11.71 8.89
CA GLN A 114 2.40 -12.28 10.24
C GLN A 114 2.65 -13.78 10.16
N LYS A 115 1.95 -14.49 9.27
CA LYS A 115 2.18 -15.93 9.12
C LYS A 115 3.57 -16.28 8.63
N ALA A 116 4.09 -15.52 7.67
CA ALA A 116 5.46 -15.70 7.18
C ALA A 116 6.49 -15.42 8.28
N GLN A 117 6.29 -14.39 9.11
CA GLN A 117 7.13 -14.08 10.26
C GLN A 117 7.11 -15.20 11.31
N GLU A 118 5.93 -15.73 11.67
CA GLU A 118 5.80 -16.89 12.58
C GLU A 118 6.58 -18.11 12.10
N LEU A 119 6.67 -18.29 10.77
CA LEU A 119 7.38 -19.39 10.14
C LEU A 119 8.87 -19.10 9.90
N ASN A 120 9.36 -17.91 10.29
CA ASN A 120 10.71 -17.42 10.00
C ASN A 120 11.03 -17.39 8.49
N TRP A 121 10.08 -16.92 7.68
CA TRP A 121 10.28 -16.71 6.26
C TRP A 121 10.78 -15.29 6.00
N GLY A 122 11.64 -15.16 5.00
CA GLY A 122 11.97 -13.86 4.43
C GLY A 122 10.76 -13.31 3.70
N ILE A 123 10.59 -12.00 3.69
CA ILE A 123 9.48 -11.33 3.00
C ILE A 123 10.04 -10.23 2.12
N ILE A 124 9.63 -10.20 0.85
CA ILE A 124 9.92 -9.11 -0.08
C ILE A 124 8.62 -8.63 -0.69
N VAL A 125 8.32 -7.36 -0.49
CA VAL A 125 7.15 -6.70 -1.09
C VAL A 125 7.62 -5.89 -2.29
N PHE A 126 7.01 -6.14 -3.45
CA PHE A 126 7.25 -5.39 -4.67
C PHE A 126 6.27 -4.21 -4.72
N ASN A 127 6.76 -3.02 -5.08
CA ASN A 127 5.93 -1.86 -5.39
C ASN A 127 6.05 -1.53 -6.90
N PRO A 128 5.42 -2.32 -7.78
CA PRO A 128 5.54 -2.15 -9.23
C PRO A 128 4.88 -0.86 -9.73
N ASN A 129 4.16 -0.12 -8.89
CA ASN A 129 3.52 1.14 -9.28
C ASN A 129 4.44 2.36 -9.10
N GLU A 130 5.53 2.23 -8.33
CA GLU A 130 6.48 3.33 -8.10
C GLU A 130 7.58 3.35 -9.18
N ASN A 131 7.20 3.80 -10.37
CA ASN A 131 8.09 3.83 -11.53
C ASN A 131 8.71 5.20 -11.80
N TYR A 132 8.37 6.21 -11.01
CA TYR A 132 8.83 7.59 -11.20
C TYR A 132 9.14 8.26 -9.86
N ARG A 133 10.22 9.02 -9.80
CA ARG A 133 10.53 9.96 -8.72
C ARG A 133 10.06 11.36 -9.11
N ALA A 134 9.32 12.00 -8.23
CA ALA A 134 9.02 13.42 -8.34
C ALA A 134 10.25 14.25 -7.95
N ILE A 135 10.63 15.20 -8.80
CA ILE A 135 11.60 16.24 -8.46
C ILE A 135 10.80 17.46 -8.04
N ILE A 136 10.96 17.84 -6.78
CA ILE A 136 10.23 18.94 -6.15
C ILE A 136 11.17 20.15 -6.05
N LYS A 137 10.68 21.32 -6.43
CA LYS A 137 11.33 22.60 -6.21
C LYS A 137 10.29 23.60 -5.70
N ASP A 138 10.60 24.28 -4.60
CA ASP A 138 9.72 25.27 -3.98
C ASP A 138 8.31 24.72 -3.64
N GLY A 139 8.24 23.43 -3.26
CA GLY A 139 6.97 22.75 -2.93
C GLY A 139 6.18 22.23 -4.14
N GLU A 140 6.60 22.52 -5.37
CA GLU A 140 5.94 22.08 -6.59
C GLU A 140 6.71 20.96 -7.30
N VAL A 141 5.98 19.99 -7.86
CA VAL A 141 6.56 18.93 -8.70
C VAL A 141 6.90 19.52 -10.06
N ILE A 142 8.19 19.78 -10.30
CA ILE A 142 8.67 20.39 -11.55
C ILE A 142 9.00 19.36 -12.64
N LYS A 143 9.29 18.11 -12.24
CA LYS A 143 9.64 17.03 -13.16
C LYS A 143 9.32 15.69 -12.54
N ARG A 144 8.95 14.72 -13.37
CA ARG A 144 8.95 13.29 -13.01
C ARG A 144 10.06 12.61 -13.79
N GLU A 145 10.91 11.89 -13.08
CA GLU A 145 12.01 11.11 -13.67
C GLU A 145 11.77 9.63 -13.43
N SER A 146 11.92 8.81 -14.47
CA SER A 146 11.73 7.37 -14.35
C SER A 146 12.76 6.77 -13.39
N VAL A 147 12.32 5.83 -12.55
CA VAL A 147 13.21 5.07 -11.67
C VAL A 147 13.97 4.06 -12.52
N ARG A 148 15.30 4.22 -12.58
CA ARG A 148 16.17 3.38 -13.42
C ARG A 148 16.01 1.89 -13.08
N GLY A 149 15.76 1.07 -14.10
CA GLY A 149 15.50 -0.37 -13.97
C GLY A 149 14.08 -0.71 -13.53
N SER A 150 13.28 0.27 -13.11
CA SER A 150 11.91 0.12 -12.64
C SER A 150 10.99 1.06 -13.41
N GLU A 151 11.24 1.28 -14.71
CA GLU A 151 10.47 2.25 -15.52
C GLU A 151 9.06 1.76 -15.89
N SER A 152 8.74 0.49 -15.62
CA SER A 152 7.40 -0.09 -15.76
C SER A 152 7.16 -1.14 -14.68
N PRO A 153 5.89 -1.55 -14.44
CA PRO A 153 5.56 -2.61 -13.49
C PRO A 153 6.35 -3.92 -13.70
N GLN A 154 6.46 -4.36 -14.96
CA GLN A 154 7.19 -5.58 -15.32
C GLN A 154 8.70 -5.41 -15.11
N LYS A 155 9.26 -4.26 -15.51
CA LYS A 155 10.68 -3.98 -15.29
C LYS A 155 11.02 -3.93 -13.80
N HIS A 156 10.14 -3.36 -12.97
CA HIS A 156 10.29 -3.39 -11.51
C HIS A 156 10.43 -4.83 -11.00
N CYS A 157 9.53 -5.73 -11.40
CA CYS A 157 9.57 -7.13 -10.99
C CYS A 157 10.86 -7.82 -11.43
N ILE A 158 11.29 -7.64 -12.68
CA ILE A 158 12.56 -8.18 -13.20
C ILE A 158 13.76 -7.60 -12.43
N TYR A 159 13.75 -6.30 -12.15
CA TYR A 159 14.81 -5.63 -11.41
C TYR A 159 14.94 -6.17 -10.00
N VAL A 160 13.83 -6.24 -9.25
CA VAL A 160 13.84 -6.74 -7.88
C VAL A 160 14.26 -8.22 -7.84
N TRP A 161 13.77 -9.02 -8.79
CA TRP A 161 14.19 -10.40 -8.95
C TRP A 161 15.70 -10.53 -9.14
N ASN A 162 16.25 -9.88 -10.17
CA ASN A 162 17.66 -9.99 -10.53
C ASN A 162 18.63 -9.38 -9.52
N ASN A 163 18.19 -8.37 -8.76
CA ASN A 163 19.08 -7.65 -7.83
C ASN A 163 18.97 -8.10 -6.38
N PHE A 164 17.87 -8.75 -5.99
CA PHE A 164 17.64 -9.18 -4.61
C PHE A 164 17.27 -10.65 -4.52
N VAL A 165 16.21 -11.09 -5.20
CA VAL A 165 15.69 -12.46 -5.05
C VAL A 165 16.71 -13.51 -5.48
N THR A 166 17.41 -13.32 -6.60
CA THR A 166 18.45 -14.24 -7.09
C THR A 166 19.66 -14.35 -6.17
N LYS A 167 19.81 -13.41 -5.22
CA LYS A 167 20.90 -13.40 -4.22
C LYS A 167 20.46 -14.03 -2.89
N ALA A 168 19.18 -14.35 -2.73
CA ALA A 168 18.67 -14.96 -1.52
C ALA A 168 19.18 -16.41 -1.36
N LYS A 169 19.40 -16.85 -0.13
CA LYS A 169 19.70 -18.25 0.23
C LYS A 169 18.48 -19.17 0.20
N ALA A 170 17.33 -18.65 -0.24
CA ALA A 170 16.06 -19.34 -0.19
C ALA A 170 16.06 -20.59 -1.08
N GLU A 171 15.68 -21.73 -0.50
CA GLU A 171 15.44 -22.98 -1.23
C GLU A 171 14.03 -23.03 -1.80
N LYS A 172 13.09 -22.34 -1.15
CA LYS A 172 11.68 -22.27 -1.55
C LYS A 172 11.23 -20.83 -1.63
N ILE A 173 10.63 -20.49 -2.77
CA ILE A 173 10.03 -19.18 -3.01
C ILE A 173 8.54 -19.38 -3.22
N LEU A 174 7.73 -18.73 -2.39
CA LEU A 174 6.29 -18.59 -2.60
C LEU A 174 6.02 -17.19 -3.16
N VAL A 175 5.24 -17.10 -4.24
CA VAL A 175 4.89 -15.83 -4.87
C VAL A 175 3.38 -15.60 -4.75
N MET A 176 3.01 -14.44 -4.21
CA MET A 176 1.64 -13.99 -4.07
C MET A 176 1.42 -12.76 -4.95
N GLY A 177 0.51 -12.87 -5.92
CA GLY A 177 0.13 -11.75 -6.79
C GLY A 177 -1.33 -11.40 -6.59
N TYR A 178 -1.61 -10.12 -6.41
CA TYR A 178 -2.98 -9.63 -6.34
C TYR A 178 -3.34 -8.80 -7.56
N SER A 179 -4.49 -9.08 -8.17
CA SER A 179 -4.99 -8.37 -9.35
C SER A 179 -3.90 -8.33 -10.45
N PHE A 180 -3.52 -7.14 -10.93
CA PHE A 180 -2.45 -6.95 -11.92
C PHE A 180 -1.09 -7.54 -11.48
N GLY A 181 -0.87 -7.77 -10.18
CA GLY A 181 0.26 -8.52 -9.67
C GLY A 181 0.37 -9.92 -10.28
N GLY A 182 -0.74 -10.59 -10.60
CA GLY A 182 -0.73 -11.88 -11.29
C GLY A 182 -0.18 -11.80 -12.72
N ILE A 183 -0.47 -10.70 -13.43
CA ILE A 183 0.12 -10.44 -14.75
C ILE A 183 1.63 -10.21 -14.60
N ASN A 184 2.04 -9.41 -13.61
CA ASN A 184 3.46 -9.19 -13.34
C ASN A 184 4.21 -10.50 -12.99
N ILE A 185 3.57 -11.43 -12.26
CA ILE A 185 4.13 -12.76 -12.01
C ILE A 185 4.31 -13.52 -13.32
N THR A 186 3.28 -13.53 -14.18
CA THR A 186 3.34 -14.23 -15.47
C THR A 186 4.47 -13.68 -16.33
N CYS A 187 4.57 -12.35 -16.45
CA CYS A 187 5.67 -11.71 -17.17
C CYS A 187 7.04 -12.02 -16.57
N LEU A 188 7.15 -12.09 -15.24
CA LEU A 188 8.40 -12.47 -14.59
C LEU A 188 8.77 -13.93 -14.87
N MET A 189 7.79 -14.83 -14.91
CA MET A 189 8.00 -16.24 -15.24
C MET A 189 8.40 -16.44 -16.71
N ASP A 190 7.86 -15.64 -17.64
CA ASP A 190 8.22 -15.75 -19.07
C ASP A 190 9.69 -15.37 -19.37
N GLU A 191 10.37 -14.70 -18.44
CA GLU A 191 11.78 -14.32 -18.57
C GLU A 191 12.76 -15.46 -18.17
N PHE A 192 12.28 -16.56 -17.56
CA PHE A 192 13.11 -17.64 -17.01
C PHE A 192 12.56 -19.06 -17.29
#